data_AF-A0A183GVZ8-F1
#
_entry.id   AF-A0A183GVZ8-F1
#
_cell.length_a   1.000
_cell.length_b   1.000
_cell.length_c   1.000
_cell.angle_alpha   90.00
_cell.angle_beta   90.00
_cell.angle_gamma   90.00
#
_symmetry.space_group_name_H-M   'P 1'
#
loop_
_entity.id
_entity.type
_entity.pdbx_description
1 polymer ?
#
loop_
_entity_poly.entity_id
_entity_poly.type
_entity_poly.pdbx_seq_one_letter_code
_entity_poly.pdbx_strand_id
1 'polypeptide(L)'
;MGDLMFVEYLLQVKLVDKIVLHGKEYPYFVSDVTGKDFEWTLAELKKLGDVFGRMYEKLSERLKKNQLVFHDHRFWTYPHAYCEMKTVAPELYAELSEASLIIFKGDLNYRKLVGDREWPYETPLKTALCGFLPAPLLALRTLKSETVAGLPDKVAERMREQPDQKWMTTGEYGIAELAR
;
A
#
# COMPACT_ATOMS: atom_id res chain seq x y z
N MET A 1 8.62 6.88 -6.93
CA MET A 1 8.34 7.43 -8.27
C MET A 1 7.12 6.82 -8.95
N GLY A 2 7.05 5.49 -9.10
CA GLY A 2 5.88 4.80 -9.70
C GLY A 2 4.53 5.25 -9.12
N ASP A 3 4.44 5.30 -7.80
CA ASP A 3 3.20 5.73 -7.11
C ASP A 3 2.86 7.20 -7.36
N LEU A 4 3.84 8.10 -7.43
CA LEU A 4 3.57 9.51 -7.74
C LEU A 4 3.04 9.70 -9.16
N MET A 5 3.52 8.90 -10.13
CA MET A 5 2.98 8.91 -11.50
C MET A 5 1.54 8.41 -11.52
N PHE A 6 1.24 7.34 -10.78
CA PHE A 6 -0.10 6.80 -10.68
C PHE A 6 -1.07 7.78 -10.02
N VAL A 7 -0.65 8.40 -8.91
CA VAL A 7 -1.40 9.45 -8.20
C VAL A 7 -1.73 10.63 -9.12
N GLU A 8 -0.73 11.19 -9.81
CA GLU A 8 -1.00 12.31 -10.72
C GLU A 8 -1.89 11.87 -11.88
N TYR A 9 -1.73 10.65 -12.40
CA TYR A 9 -2.61 10.13 -13.44
C TYR A 9 -4.07 10.11 -12.98
N LEU A 10 -4.37 9.53 -11.81
CA LEU A 10 -5.74 9.44 -11.27
C LEU A 10 -6.38 10.83 -11.08
N LEU A 11 -5.61 11.80 -10.57
CA LEU A 11 -6.07 13.19 -10.41
C LEU A 11 -6.24 13.89 -11.76
N GLN A 12 -5.36 13.63 -12.73
CA GLN A 12 -5.42 14.23 -14.06
C GLN A 12 -6.66 13.77 -14.83
N VAL A 13 -7.01 12.48 -14.76
CA VAL A 13 -8.20 11.92 -15.43
C VAL A 13 -9.48 12.09 -14.61
N LYS A 14 -9.42 12.74 -13.44
CA LYS A 14 -10.55 13.01 -12.55
C LYS A 14 -11.28 11.74 -12.08
N LEU A 15 -10.53 10.67 -11.84
CA LEU A 15 -11.07 9.46 -11.20
C LEU A 15 -11.24 9.64 -9.69
N VAL A 16 -10.45 10.55 -9.09
CA VAL A 16 -10.52 10.92 -7.68
C VAL A 16 -10.28 12.42 -7.53
N ASP A 17 -10.88 13.03 -6.50
CA ASP A 17 -10.71 14.46 -6.21
C ASP A 17 -9.54 14.74 -5.26
N LYS A 18 -9.20 13.75 -4.42
CA LYS A 18 -8.17 13.85 -3.39
C LYS A 18 -7.46 12.50 -3.20
N ILE A 19 -6.15 12.56 -3.00
CA ILE A 19 -5.30 11.43 -2.63
C ILE A 19 -4.54 11.76 -1.36
N VAL A 20 -4.55 10.84 -0.41
CA VAL A 20 -3.73 10.89 0.81
C VAL A 20 -2.70 9.76 0.73
N LEU A 21 -1.42 10.13 0.73
CA LEU A 21 -0.30 9.20 0.82
C LEU A 21 0.05 8.99 2.28
N HIS A 22 0.06 7.74 2.74
CA HIS A 22 0.52 7.40 4.08
C HIS A 22 1.95 6.84 4.05
N GLY A 23 2.87 7.51 4.75
CA GLY A 23 4.26 7.10 4.91
C GLY A 23 4.61 6.67 6.34
N LYS A 24 5.89 6.38 6.56
CA LYS A 24 6.46 6.06 7.88
C LYS A 24 6.95 7.33 8.57
N GLU A 25 6.77 7.40 9.89
CA GLU A 25 7.26 8.51 10.73
C GLU A 25 8.81 8.48 10.84
N TYR A 26 9.40 7.28 10.81
CA TYR A 26 10.84 7.05 10.98
C TYR A 26 11.39 6.10 9.91
N PRO A 27 12.73 6.07 9.68
CA PRO A 27 13.36 5.06 8.85
C PRO A 27 12.94 3.65 9.27
N TYR A 28 12.37 2.90 8.33
CA TYR A 28 11.75 1.61 8.60
C TYR A 28 11.96 0.69 7.40
N PHE A 29 12.25 -0.59 7.62
CA PHE A 29 12.48 -1.58 6.56
C PHE A 29 13.41 -1.12 5.42
N VAL A 30 14.48 -0.38 5.77
CA VAL A 30 15.54 0.17 4.89
C VAL A 30 15.07 1.20 3.86
N SER A 31 13.99 0.91 3.14
CA SER A 31 13.53 1.65 1.96
C SER A 31 12.08 2.13 2.05
N ASP A 32 11.43 1.96 3.20
CA ASP A 32 10.07 2.51 3.36
C ASP A 32 10.11 4.04 3.38
N VAL A 33 9.17 4.62 2.65
CA VAL A 33 9.08 6.07 2.42
C VAL A 33 8.66 6.81 3.69
N THR A 34 9.47 7.78 4.09
CA THR A 34 9.15 8.79 5.11
C THR A 34 8.72 10.11 4.48
N GLY A 35 8.23 11.05 5.29
CA GLY A 35 7.94 12.42 4.82
C GLY A 35 9.16 13.11 4.22
N LYS A 36 10.35 12.88 4.80
CA LYS A 36 11.61 13.43 4.26
C LYS A 36 11.96 12.88 2.90
N ASP A 37 11.72 11.58 2.66
CA ASP A 37 11.96 10.96 1.36
C ASP A 37 11.01 11.51 0.29
N PHE A 38 9.75 11.77 0.67
CA PHE A 38 8.78 12.41 -0.21
C PHE A 38 9.20 13.84 -0.59
N GLU A 39 9.56 14.67 0.38
CA GLU A 39 10.05 16.04 0.15
C GLU A 39 11.33 16.06 -0.69
N TRP A 40 12.28 15.19 -0.36
CA TRP A 40 13.52 15.03 -1.11
C TRP A 40 13.26 14.61 -2.56
N THR A 41 12.33 13.67 -2.78
CA THR A 41 11.94 13.24 -4.13
C THR A 41 11.40 14.40 -4.95
N LEU A 42 10.54 15.25 -4.37
CA LEU A 42 10.04 16.44 -5.06
C LEU A 42 11.16 17.43 -5.40
N ALA A 43 12.09 17.65 -4.47
CA ALA A 43 13.24 18.52 -4.69
C ALA A 43 14.14 18.02 -5.82
N GLU A 44 14.40 16.71 -5.89
CA GLU A 44 15.19 16.13 -6.98
C GLU A 44 14.45 16.19 -8.33
N LEU A 45 13.13 15.96 -8.37
CA LEU A 45 12.35 16.14 -9.61
C LEU A 45 12.45 17.57 -10.15
N LYS A 46 12.37 18.56 -9.27
CA LYS A 46 12.55 19.98 -9.63
C LYS A 46 13.94 20.25 -10.19
N LYS A 47 14.97 19.70 -9.54
CA LYS A 47 16.38 19.89 -9.91
C LYS A 47 16.73 19.23 -11.24
N LEU A 48 16.21 18.04 -11.51
CA LEU A 48 16.43 17.31 -12.76
C LEU A 48 15.82 18.03 -13.98
N GLY A 49 14.73 18.77 -13.81
CA GLY A 49 14.14 19.60 -14.86
C GLY A 49 13.47 18.80 -15.99
N ASP A 50 13.22 19.46 -17.12
CA ASP A 50 12.52 18.92 -18.30
C ASP A 50 11.24 18.12 -17.93
N VAL A 51 11.19 16.82 -18.23
CA VAL A 51 10.02 15.98 -17.97
C VAL A 51 9.77 15.80 -16.47
N PHE A 52 10.83 15.75 -15.66
CA PHE A 52 10.74 15.66 -14.21
C PHE A 52 10.29 16.99 -13.59
N GLY A 53 10.75 18.11 -14.14
CA GLY A 53 10.30 19.45 -13.77
C GLY A 53 8.80 19.64 -13.99
N ARG A 54 8.29 19.21 -15.14
CA ARG A 54 6.84 19.22 -15.44
C ARG A 54 6.04 18.36 -14.46
N MET A 55 6.57 17.21 -14.06
CA MET A 55 5.92 16.36 -13.05
C MET A 55 5.94 17.02 -11.66
N TYR A 56 7.05 17.65 -11.28
CA TYR A 56 7.14 18.42 -10.05
C TYR A 56 6.12 19.56 -10.02
N GLU A 57 5.97 20.31 -11.11
CA GLU A 57 5.00 21.41 -11.20
C GLU A 57 3.56 20.92 -10.97
N LYS A 58 3.17 19.83 -11.63
CA LYS A 58 1.86 19.19 -11.44
C LYS A 58 1.65 18.78 -9.98
N LEU A 59 2.57 17.98 -9.41
CA LEU A 59 2.46 17.50 -8.03
C LEU A 59 2.42 18.66 -7.02
N SER A 60 3.24 19.70 -7.24
CA SER A 60 3.26 20.91 -6.41
C SER A 60 1.94 21.66 -6.47
N GLU A 61 1.30 21.72 -7.63
CA GLU A 61 -0.03 22.32 -7.78
C GLU A 61 -1.10 21.50 -7.03
N ARG A 62 -1.05 20.15 -7.11
CA ARG A 62 -1.96 19.28 -6.35
C ARG A 62 -1.81 19.46 -4.85
N LEU A 63 -0.57 19.57 -4.35
CA LEU A 63 -0.27 19.83 -2.94
C LEU A 63 -0.85 21.18 -2.50
N LYS A 64 -0.62 22.26 -3.28
CA LYS A 64 -1.18 23.59 -2.98
C LYS A 64 -2.71 23.61 -2.96
N LYS A 65 -3.35 22.81 -3.82
CA LYS A 65 -4.81 22.68 -3.89
C LYS A 65 -5.39 21.67 -2.88
N ASN A 66 -4.56 21.07 -2.02
CA ASN A 66 -4.95 20.01 -1.09
C ASN A 66 -5.58 18.77 -1.76
N GLN A 67 -5.29 18.56 -3.05
CA GLN A 67 -5.71 17.39 -3.83
C GLN A 67 -4.75 16.20 -3.65
N LEU A 68 -3.50 16.49 -3.28
CA LEU A 68 -2.51 15.51 -2.86
C LEU A 68 -2.04 15.91 -1.47
N VAL A 69 -2.01 14.95 -0.54
CA VAL A 69 -1.52 15.16 0.82
C VAL A 69 -0.61 14.00 1.20
N PHE A 70 0.42 14.27 2.00
CA PHE A 70 1.25 13.25 2.62
C PHE A 70 1.02 13.29 4.13
N HIS A 71 0.62 12.17 4.71
CA HIS A 71 0.47 11.96 6.15
C HIS A 71 1.43 10.86 6.59
N ASP A 72 2.01 11.00 7.77
CA ASP A 72 2.58 9.88 8.50
C ASP A 72 1.72 9.59 9.74
N HIS A 73 1.88 8.38 10.28
CA HIS A 73 1.25 7.98 11.52
C HIS A 73 2.10 6.90 12.17
N ARG A 74 2.31 6.98 13.49
CA ARG A 74 3.19 6.06 14.20
C ARG A 74 2.76 4.61 14.09
N PHE A 75 1.45 4.37 13.98
CA PHE A 75 0.88 3.03 13.81
C PHE A 75 1.51 2.25 12.63
N TRP A 76 1.88 2.93 11.54
CA TRP A 76 2.52 2.28 10.40
C TRP A 76 3.87 1.63 10.74
N THR A 77 4.53 2.12 11.79
CA THR A 77 5.81 1.62 12.33
C THR A 77 5.67 0.74 13.57
N TYR A 78 4.45 0.53 14.09
CA TYR A 78 4.21 -0.40 15.19
C TYR A 78 4.26 -1.86 14.74
N PRO A 79 4.48 -2.83 15.66
CA PRO A 79 4.49 -4.25 15.31
C PRO A 79 3.09 -4.83 15.05
N HIS A 80 2.03 -4.13 15.47
CA HIS A 80 0.64 -4.59 15.40
C HIS A 80 0.19 -4.91 13.97
N ALA A 81 -0.66 -5.93 13.85
CA ALA A 81 -1.40 -6.22 12.63
C ALA A 81 -2.48 -5.16 12.41
N TYR A 82 -2.94 -4.98 11.17
CA TYR A 82 -3.92 -3.93 10.87
C TYR A 82 -5.30 -4.19 11.49
N CYS A 83 -5.67 -5.44 11.76
CA CYS A 83 -6.89 -5.78 12.51
C CYS A 83 -6.93 -5.19 13.93
N GLU A 84 -5.79 -4.80 14.50
CA GLU A 84 -5.71 -4.16 15.81
C GLU A 84 -5.83 -2.63 15.74
N MET A 85 -5.79 -2.04 14.54
CA MET A 85 -5.77 -0.59 14.35
C MET A 85 -6.98 0.10 14.97
N LYS A 86 -8.18 -0.49 14.88
CA LYS A 86 -9.40 0.08 15.46
C LYS A 86 -9.31 0.29 16.97
N THR A 87 -8.50 -0.51 17.66
CA THR A 87 -8.28 -0.41 19.11
C THR A 87 -7.06 0.44 19.44
N VAL A 88 -5.96 0.26 18.70
CA VAL A 88 -4.64 0.85 19.01
C VAL A 88 -4.49 2.28 18.46
N ALA A 89 -5.14 2.58 17.34
CA ALA A 89 -5.10 3.87 16.64
C ALA A 89 -6.50 4.20 16.05
N PRO A 90 -7.54 4.37 16.90
CA PRO A 90 -8.91 4.59 16.45
C PRO A 90 -9.06 5.82 15.56
N GLU A 91 -8.26 6.87 15.78
CA GLU A 91 -8.21 8.08 14.97
C GLU A 91 -7.77 7.79 13.52
N LEU A 92 -6.73 6.97 13.34
CA LEU A 92 -6.27 6.57 12.02
C LEU A 92 -7.30 5.66 11.34
N TYR A 93 -7.92 4.74 12.08
CA TYR A 93 -8.97 3.90 11.52
C TYR A 93 -10.17 4.73 11.05
N ALA A 94 -10.56 5.76 11.82
CA ALA A 94 -11.61 6.69 11.43
C ALA A 94 -11.22 7.48 10.17
N GLU A 95 -10.01 8.02 10.09
CA GLU A 95 -9.50 8.70 8.90
C GLU A 95 -9.55 7.80 7.65
N LEU A 96 -9.09 6.56 7.77
CA LEU A 96 -9.12 5.59 6.67
C LEU A 96 -10.55 5.22 6.25
N SER A 97 -11.52 5.28 7.16
CA SER A 97 -12.91 4.93 6.87
C SER A 97 -13.62 5.96 5.96
N GLU A 98 -13.07 7.17 5.84
CA GLU A 98 -13.56 8.20 4.92
C GLU A 98 -13.10 7.97 3.47
N ALA A 99 -12.19 7.02 3.23
CA ALA A 99 -11.67 6.76 1.90
C ALA A 99 -12.69 5.99 1.03
N SER A 100 -12.79 6.36 -0.26
CA SER A 100 -13.54 5.57 -1.24
C SER A 100 -12.81 4.28 -1.65
N LEU A 101 -11.47 4.29 -1.55
CA LEU A 101 -10.59 3.15 -1.82
C LEU A 101 -9.26 3.37 -1.09
N ILE A 102 -8.74 2.33 -0.44
CA ILE A 102 -7.39 2.32 0.14
C ILE A 102 -6.50 1.38 -0.66
N ILE A 103 -5.29 1.82 -1.02
CA ILE A 103 -4.34 0.97 -1.74
C ILE A 103 -3.15 0.67 -0.84
N PHE A 104 -2.97 -0.61 -0.50
CA PHE A 104 -1.84 -1.09 0.28
C PHE A 104 -0.75 -1.60 -0.66
N LYS A 105 0.46 -1.03 -0.55
CA LYS A 105 1.59 -1.32 -1.46
C LYS A 105 2.63 -2.22 -0.80
N GLY A 106 3.01 -3.28 -1.50
CA GLY A 106 4.17 -4.11 -1.17
C GLY A 106 3.93 -5.16 -0.08
N ASP A 107 4.98 -5.94 0.17
CA ASP A 107 4.92 -7.17 0.96
C ASP A 107 4.62 -6.91 2.45
N LEU A 108 5.29 -5.94 3.07
CA LEU A 108 5.09 -5.64 4.50
C LEU A 108 3.66 -5.20 4.82
N ASN A 109 3.06 -4.37 3.95
CA ASN A 109 1.67 -3.97 4.11
C ASN A 109 0.73 -5.17 4.02
N TYR A 110 0.97 -6.09 3.08
CA TYR A 110 0.17 -7.30 2.97
C TYR A 110 0.31 -8.21 4.18
N ARG A 111 1.53 -8.44 4.66
CA ARG A 111 1.80 -9.20 5.89
C ARG A 111 1.01 -8.63 7.07
N LYS A 112 1.02 -7.30 7.26
CA LYS A 112 0.23 -6.64 8.31
C LYS A 112 -1.29 -6.72 8.08
N LEU A 113 -1.76 -6.69 6.82
CA LEU A 113 -3.18 -6.87 6.49
C LEU A 113 -3.67 -8.25 6.92
N VAL A 114 -2.88 -9.31 6.65
CA VAL A 114 -3.27 -10.70 6.93
C VAL A 114 -2.73 -11.23 8.27
N GLY A 115 -2.11 -10.36 9.07
CA GLY A 115 -1.54 -10.69 10.38
C GLY A 115 -0.33 -11.65 10.33
N ASP A 116 0.33 -11.77 9.17
CA ASP A 116 1.53 -12.59 8.93
C ASP A 116 1.38 -14.05 9.38
N ARG A 117 0.19 -14.64 9.11
CA ARG A 117 -0.17 -16.00 9.53
C ARG A 117 -0.04 -17.00 8.39
N GLU A 118 0.05 -18.27 8.76
CA GLU A 118 -0.03 -19.41 7.84
C GLU A 118 -1.50 -19.67 7.44
N TRP A 119 -1.97 -18.92 6.46
CA TRP A 119 -3.30 -19.11 5.89
C TRP A 119 -3.30 -20.22 4.84
N PRO A 120 -4.32 -21.08 4.78
CA PRO A 120 -4.63 -21.82 3.56
C PRO A 120 -4.77 -20.84 2.40
N TYR A 121 -4.11 -21.11 1.26
CA TYR A 121 -3.94 -20.13 0.17
C TYR A 121 -5.25 -19.59 -0.40
N GLU A 122 -6.31 -20.38 -0.31
CA GLU A 122 -7.66 -20.10 -0.83
C GLU A 122 -8.50 -19.31 0.17
N THR A 123 -8.04 -19.17 1.43
CA THR A 123 -8.73 -18.40 2.47
C THR A 123 -9.14 -17.05 1.91
N PRO A 124 -10.44 -16.69 1.89
CA PRO A 124 -10.86 -15.42 1.31
C PRO A 124 -10.12 -14.25 1.96
N LEU A 125 -9.63 -13.29 1.16
CA LEU A 125 -8.89 -12.13 1.68
C LEU A 125 -9.68 -11.42 2.80
N LYS A 126 -11.00 -11.29 2.65
CA LYS A 126 -11.88 -10.69 3.68
C LYS A 126 -11.81 -11.40 5.03
N THR A 127 -11.64 -12.72 5.04
CA THR A 127 -11.42 -13.52 6.26
C THR A 127 -10.01 -13.26 6.81
N ALA A 128 -8.99 -13.30 5.95
CA ALA A 128 -7.60 -13.08 6.34
C ALA A 128 -7.34 -11.68 6.94
N LEU A 129 -8.13 -10.67 6.53
CA LEU A 129 -8.10 -9.31 7.09
C LEU A 129 -8.50 -9.24 8.57
N CYS A 130 -9.05 -10.31 9.16
CA CYS A 130 -9.40 -10.38 10.57
C CYS A 130 -10.26 -9.19 11.06
N GLY A 131 -11.21 -8.73 10.22
CA GLY A 131 -12.09 -7.59 10.51
C GLY A 131 -11.53 -6.20 10.15
N PHE A 132 -10.31 -6.11 9.63
CA PHE A 132 -9.76 -4.86 9.10
C PHE A 132 -10.34 -4.53 7.73
N LEU A 133 -11.43 -3.75 7.71
CA LEU A 133 -12.03 -3.23 6.48
C LEU A 133 -12.63 -1.84 6.72
N PRO A 134 -11.81 -0.81 6.98
CA PRO A 134 -12.30 0.56 7.21
C PRO A 134 -13.00 1.14 5.95
N ALA A 135 -12.52 0.77 4.77
CA ALA A 135 -13.07 1.11 3.47
C ALA A 135 -12.74 -0.02 2.46
N PRO A 136 -13.29 -0.02 1.24
CA PRO A 136 -12.81 -0.90 0.18
C PRO A 136 -11.30 -0.77 0.04
N LEU A 137 -10.58 -1.89 -0.01
CA LEU A 137 -9.13 -1.88 -0.08
C LEU A 137 -8.59 -2.78 -1.18
N LEU A 138 -7.53 -2.33 -1.82
CA LEU A 138 -6.78 -3.03 -2.86
C LEU A 138 -5.37 -3.30 -2.37
N ALA A 139 -5.01 -4.56 -2.24
CA ALA A 139 -3.65 -4.96 -1.93
C ALA A 139 -2.86 -5.18 -3.24
N LEU A 140 -1.81 -4.39 -3.45
CA LEU A 140 -0.87 -4.52 -4.58
C LEU A 140 0.48 -4.97 -4.05
N ARG A 141 0.80 -6.24 -4.25
CA ARG A 141 1.98 -6.88 -3.63
C ARG A 141 2.79 -7.64 -4.66
N THR A 142 4.11 -7.54 -4.58
CA THR A 142 5.02 -8.59 -5.06
C THR A 142 5.35 -9.52 -3.90
N LEU A 143 5.33 -10.83 -4.14
CA LEU A 143 5.42 -11.83 -3.08
C LEU A 143 6.87 -11.96 -2.60
N LYS A 144 7.14 -11.60 -1.34
CA LYS A 144 8.46 -11.67 -0.71
C LYS A 144 8.41 -12.30 0.70
N SER A 145 7.35 -13.06 0.98
CA SER A 145 7.11 -13.74 2.25
C SER A 145 6.10 -14.88 2.09
N GLU A 146 6.16 -15.86 2.99
CA GLU A 146 5.45 -17.15 2.92
C GLU A 146 3.95 -17.08 3.29
N THR A 147 3.40 -15.90 3.51
CA THR A 147 1.97 -15.70 3.77
C THR A 147 1.24 -15.31 2.49
N VAL A 148 0.08 -15.91 2.22
CA VAL A 148 -0.81 -15.56 1.10
C VAL A 148 -2.22 -16.03 1.41
N ALA A 149 -3.22 -15.29 0.94
CA ALA A 149 -4.64 -15.61 1.04
C ALA A 149 -5.33 -15.16 -0.24
N GLY A 150 -6.52 -15.68 -0.53
CA GLY A 150 -7.37 -15.21 -1.62
C GLY A 150 -7.05 -15.79 -3.00
N LEU A 151 -6.17 -16.79 -3.11
CA LEU A 151 -5.87 -17.43 -4.39
C LEU A 151 -7.08 -18.24 -4.89
N PRO A 152 -7.44 -18.17 -6.18
CA PRO A 152 -8.43 -19.08 -6.76
C PRO A 152 -8.01 -20.54 -6.60
N ASP A 153 -8.95 -21.46 -6.37
CA ASP A 153 -8.66 -22.88 -6.08
C ASP A 153 -7.65 -23.51 -7.04
N LYS A 154 -7.87 -23.33 -8.36
CA LYS A 154 -6.96 -23.86 -9.40
C LYS A 154 -5.55 -23.28 -9.32
N VAL A 155 -5.42 -22.03 -8.89
CA VAL A 155 -4.11 -21.40 -8.69
C VAL A 155 -3.48 -21.92 -7.40
N ALA A 156 -4.24 -22.02 -6.31
CA ALA A 156 -3.77 -22.55 -5.05
C ALA A 156 -3.25 -23.99 -5.18
N GLU A 157 -3.98 -24.87 -5.88
CA GLU A 157 -3.56 -26.23 -6.21
C GLU A 157 -2.23 -26.24 -6.97
N ARG A 158 -2.15 -25.49 -8.09
CA ARG A 158 -0.92 -25.39 -8.89
C ARG A 158 0.27 -24.85 -8.09
N MET A 159 0.03 -23.90 -7.18
CA MET A 159 1.08 -23.27 -6.38
C MET A 159 1.56 -24.15 -5.23
N ARG A 160 0.73 -25.08 -4.72
CA ARG A 160 1.15 -26.11 -3.75
C ARG A 160 2.16 -27.09 -4.33
N GLU A 161 2.09 -27.34 -5.64
CA GLU A 161 3.00 -28.25 -6.35
C GLU A 161 4.37 -27.61 -6.67
N GLN A 162 4.53 -26.30 -6.49
CA GLN A 162 5.79 -25.61 -6.76
C GLN A 162 6.87 -26.01 -5.74
N PRO A 163 8.09 -26.36 -6.19
CA PRO A 163 9.16 -26.82 -5.31
C PRO A 163 9.63 -25.71 -4.36
N ASP A 164 9.95 -26.10 -3.12
CA ASP A 164 10.50 -25.25 -2.06
C ASP A 164 9.70 -23.98 -1.74
N GLN A 165 8.47 -23.82 -2.26
CA GLN A 165 7.63 -22.64 -2.08
C GLN A 165 8.29 -21.28 -2.43
N LYS A 166 9.40 -21.28 -3.18
CA LYS A 166 10.19 -20.08 -3.52
C LYS A 166 9.41 -19.02 -4.28
N TRP A 167 8.34 -19.40 -4.98
CA TRP A 167 7.45 -18.49 -5.68
C TRP A 167 6.85 -17.41 -4.76
N MET A 168 6.76 -17.66 -3.44
CA MET A 168 6.29 -16.70 -2.45
C MET A 168 7.35 -15.70 -1.97
N THR A 169 8.64 -15.95 -2.22
CA THR A 169 9.73 -15.20 -1.58
C THR A 169 10.69 -14.52 -2.56
N THR A 170 10.68 -14.89 -3.84
CA THR A 170 11.59 -14.32 -4.86
C THR A 170 11.21 -12.92 -5.35
N GLY A 171 9.95 -12.49 -5.18
CA GLY A 171 9.44 -11.25 -5.75
C GLY A 171 9.05 -11.33 -7.23
N GLU A 172 9.10 -12.52 -7.84
CA GLU A 172 8.76 -12.74 -9.26
C GLU A 172 7.25 -12.77 -9.52
N TYR A 173 6.47 -13.08 -8.48
CA TYR A 173 5.01 -13.11 -8.54
C TYR A 173 4.41 -11.84 -7.92
N GLY A 174 3.25 -11.43 -8.43
CA GLY A 174 2.49 -10.32 -7.91
C GLY A 174 1.00 -10.59 -7.85
N ILE A 175 0.33 -9.96 -6.90
CA ILE A 175 -1.13 -9.99 -6.72
C ILE A 175 -1.71 -8.58 -6.68
N ALA A 176 -2.94 -8.47 -7.17
CA ALA A 176 -3.79 -7.31 -7.06
C ALA A 176 -5.17 -7.79 -6.57
N GLU A 177 -5.43 -7.67 -5.27
CA GLU A 177 -6.62 -8.25 -4.64
C GLU A 177 -7.48 -7.16 -3.99
N LEU A 178 -8.75 -7.12 -4.39
CA LEU A 178 -9.75 -6.18 -3.87
C LEU A 178 -10.59 -6.85 -2.78
N ALA A 179 -10.70 -6.22 -1.62
CA ALA A 179 -11.65 -6.57 -0.56
C ALA A 179 -12.70 -5.46 -0.38
N ARG A 180 -13.96 -5.87 -0.30
CA ARG A 180 -15.14 -5.02 -0.07
C ARG A 180 -16.20 -5.78 0.74
#